data_AF-A0A957YRB9-F1
#
_entry.id   AF-A0A957YRB9-F1
#
_cell.length_a   1.000
_cell.length_b   1.000
_cell.length_c   1.000
_cell.angle_alpha   90.00
_cell.angle_beta   90.00
_cell.angle_gamma   90.00
#
_symmetry.space_group_name_H-M   'P 1'
#
loop_
_entity.id
_entity.type
_entity.pdbx_description
1 polymer ?
#
loop_
_entity_poly.entity_id
_entity_poly.type
_entity_poly.pdbx_seq_one_letter_code
_entity_poly.pdbx_strand_id
1 'polypeptide(L)'
;SELIFFFDDDVDLDTNYLAEVEKVFKNDTKKEIGAVGGKIVNKTSQTLRLRFERALFGLIRFGFGVVGTRNGKFYPSGMPSHPHKNQQSGYIECLSGCCMAFRREVFEKAKFDEALANYGLMEDVDISKQTLDAGYKIYYQTSATLIHNESPMNRLKVQQWAEMSVVNYDYLFRKSWSKDSWRWLFYYWALIGLFVANFHSLKGLKGTFVGVKKVFSK
;
A
#
# COMPACT_ATOMS: atom_id res chain seq x y z
N SER A 1 5.41 -18.10 -19.15
CA SER A 1 4.32 -17.91 -18.19
C SER A 1 3.54 -16.65 -18.53
N GLU A 2 2.22 -16.72 -18.70
CA GLU A 2 1.35 -15.55 -18.99
C GLU A 2 1.15 -14.66 -17.74
N LEU A 3 1.29 -15.24 -16.55
CA LEU A 3 1.17 -14.55 -15.26
C LEU A 3 2.53 -14.46 -14.55
N ILE A 4 2.70 -13.40 -13.77
CA ILE A 4 3.88 -13.11 -12.95
C ILE A 4 3.41 -12.90 -11.52
N PHE A 5 4.01 -13.62 -10.56
CA PHE A 5 3.69 -13.53 -9.14
C PHE A 5 4.86 -12.93 -8.37
N PHE A 6 4.55 -12.03 -7.45
CA PHE A 6 5.47 -11.40 -6.50
C PHE A 6 5.01 -11.76 -5.09
N PHE A 7 5.94 -12.30 -4.32
CA PHE A 7 5.77 -12.68 -2.92
C PHE A 7 6.99 -12.20 -2.13
N ASP A 8 6.76 -11.80 -0.89
CA ASP A 8 7.86 -11.60 0.06
C ASP A 8 8.47 -12.95 0.47
N ASP A 9 9.67 -12.93 1.03
CA ASP A 9 10.38 -14.13 1.49
C ASP A 9 9.85 -14.72 2.79
N ASP A 10 8.94 -14.00 3.48
CA ASP A 10 8.33 -14.37 4.75
C ASP A 10 6.81 -14.64 4.66
N VAL A 11 6.32 -15.12 3.51
CA VAL A 11 4.91 -15.52 3.33
C VAL A 11 4.68 -17.03 3.32
N ASP A 12 3.63 -17.48 4.03
CA ASP A 12 3.08 -18.83 3.91
C ASP A 12 1.79 -18.79 3.09
N LEU A 13 1.81 -19.38 1.90
CA LEU A 13 0.62 -19.44 1.03
C LEU A 13 -0.31 -20.58 1.46
N ASP A 14 -1.62 -20.35 1.40
CA ASP A 14 -2.58 -21.46 1.39
C ASP A 14 -2.36 -22.36 0.17
N THR A 15 -2.61 -23.66 0.30
CA THR A 15 -2.44 -24.64 -0.78
C THR A 15 -3.23 -24.27 -2.05
N ASN A 16 -4.34 -23.54 -1.90
CA ASN A 16 -5.18 -23.13 -3.02
C ASN A 16 -4.89 -21.70 -3.51
N TYR A 17 -3.91 -20.99 -2.96
CA TYR A 17 -3.67 -19.57 -3.25
C TYR A 17 -3.54 -19.31 -4.75
N LEU A 18 -2.63 -20.03 -5.42
CA LEU A 18 -2.36 -19.85 -6.85
C LEU A 18 -3.59 -20.19 -7.69
N ALA A 19 -4.26 -21.31 -7.39
CA ALA A 19 -5.46 -21.74 -8.11
C ALA A 19 -6.60 -20.71 -8.02
N GLU A 20 -6.79 -20.11 -6.84
CA GLU A 20 -7.81 -19.08 -6.64
C GLU A 20 -7.49 -17.78 -7.38
N VAL A 21 -6.21 -17.40 -7.49
CA VAL A 21 -5.77 -16.26 -8.31
C VAL A 21 -5.92 -16.54 -9.80
N GLU A 22 -5.46 -17.70 -10.28
CA GLU A 22 -5.57 -18.10 -11.69
C GLU A 22 -7.02 -18.16 -12.16
N LYS A 23 -7.93 -18.62 -11.30
CA LYS A 23 -9.37 -18.65 -11.56
C LYS A 23 -9.93 -17.26 -11.87
N VAL A 24 -9.44 -16.19 -11.23
CA VAL A 24 -9.84 -14.81 -11.53
C VAL A 24 -9.43 -14.44 -12.95
N PHE A 25 -8.16 -14.64 -13.31
CA PHE A 25 -7.66 -14.32 -14.65
C PHE A 25 -8.30 -15.15 -15.76
N LYS A 26 -8.60 -16.43 -15.50
CA LYS A 26 -9.26 -17.34 -16.45
C LYS A 26 -10.72 -16.93 -16.71
N ASN A 27 -11.42 -16.44 -15.70
CA ASN A 27 -12.81 -16.01 -15.82
C ASN A 27 -12.95 -14.60 -16.44
N ASP A 28 -11.88 -13.82 -16.45
CA ASP A 28 -11.81 -12.50 -17.09
C ASP A 28 -11.56 -12.63 -18.60
N THR A 29 -12.60 -12.99 -19.35
CA THR A 29 -12.54 -13.21 -20.81
C THR A 29 -12.22 -11.95 -21.61
N LYS A 30 -12.47 -10.76 -21.04
CA LYS A 30 -12.19 -9.47 -21.67
C LYS A 30 -10.76 -8.97 -21.41
N LYS A 31 -9.98 -9.68 -20.58
CA LYS A 31 -8.64 -9.26 -20.12
C LYS A 31 -8.62 -7.86 -19.51
N GLU A 32 -9.67 -7.49 -18.77
CA GLU A 32 -9.74 -6.20 -18.09
C GLU A 32 -8.97 -6.21 -16.75
N ILE A 33 -8.79 -7.37 -16.13
CA ILE A 33 -8.08 -7.53 -14.86
C ILE A 33 -6.59 -7.71 -15.16
N GLY A 34 -5.80 -6.68 -14.87
CA GLY A 34 -4.35 -6.72 -15.03
C GLY A 34 -3.64 -7.30 -13.82
N ALA A 35 -4.23 -7.17 -12.62
CA ALA A 35 -3.61 -7.65 -11.40
C ALA A 35 -4.61 -8.21 -10.38
N VAL A 36 -4.13 -9.14 -9.55
CA VAL A 36 -4.89 -9.79 -8.48
C VAL A 36 -4.07 -9.80 -7.19
N GLY A 37 -4.70 -9.40 -6.07
CA GLY A 37 -4.14 -9.50 -4.72
C GLY A 37 -4.92 -10.48 -3.85
N GLY A 38 -4.21 -11.17 -2.96
CA GLY A 38 -4.80 -12.11 -2.01
C GLY A 38 -5.09 -11.51 -0.64
N LYS A 39 -5.79 -12.27 0.20
CA LYS A 39 -6.12 -11.93 1.59
C LYS A 39 -5.00 -12.32 2.55
N ILE A 40 -4.45 -11.32 3.23
CA ILE A 40 -3.47 -11.51 4.29
C ILE A 40 -4.19 -11.85 5.61
N VAL A 41 -3.86 -13.01 6.18
CA VAL A 41 -4.42 -13.51 7.44
C VAL A 41 -3.41 -13.25 8.56
N ASN A 42 -3.84 -12.48 9.58
CA ASN A 42 -3.04 -12.23 10.77
C ASN A 42 -3.20 -13.36 11.79
N LYS A 43 -2.09 -13.95 12.26
CA LYS A 43 -2.09 -15.00 13.31
C LYS A 43 -1.98 -14.46 14.74
N THR A 44 -1.66 -13.18 14.95
CA THR A 44 -1.27 -12.69 16.28
C THR A 44 -2.43 -12.19 17.14
N SER A 45 -2.56 -12.74 18.35
CA SER A 45 -3.41 -12.18 19.40
C SER A 45 -2.77 -10.91 19.97
N GLN A 46 -3.58 -9.87 20.17
CA GLN A 46 -3.10 -8.56 20.64
C GLN A 46 -3.57 -8.29 22.07
N THR A 47 -2.69 -7.73 22.89
CA THR A 47 -3.04 -7.27 24.24
C THR A 47 -4.05 -6.12 24.19
N LEU A 48 -4.85 -5.94 25.25
CA LEU A 48 -5.85 -4.86 25.34
C LEU A 48 -5.23 -3.47 25.18
N ARG A 49 -4.04 -3.25 25.75
CA ARG A 49 -3.30 -1.99 25.62
C ARG A 49 -2.95 -1.67 24.16
N LEU A 50 -2.38 -2.63 23.43
CA LEU A 50 -2.03 -2.45 22.02
C LEU A 50 -3.26 -2.20 21.15
N ARG A 51 -4.41 -2.82 21.48
CA ARG A 51 -5.69 -2.56 20.80
C ARG A 51 -6.15 -1.12 21.00
N PHE A 52 -6.06 -0.60 22.22
CA PHE A 52 -6.43 0.78 22.52
C PHE A 52 -5.51 1.79 21.84
N GLU A 53 -4.19 1.60 21.95
CA GLU A 53 -3.20 2.45 21.28
C GLU A 53 -3.45 2.47 19.76
N ARG A 54 -3.63 1.32 19.13
CA ARG A 54 -3.96 1.23 17.69
C ARG A 54 -5.28 1.92 17.33
N ALA A 55 -6.30 1.84 18.17
CA ALA A 55 -7.57 2.51 17.94
C ALA A 55 -7.40 4.03 17.98
N LEU A 56 -6.72 4.55 19.00
CA LEU A 56 -6.44 5.99 19.13
C LEU A 56 -5.61 6.51 17.95
N PHE A 57 -4.51 5.83 17.61
CA PHE A 57 -3.70 6.20 16.44
C PHE A 57 -4.47 6.07 15.12
N GLY A 58 -5.36 5.08 15.02
CA GLY A 58 -6.28 4.90 13.91
C GLY A 58 -7.22 6.09 13.74
N LEU A 59 -7.83 6.58 14.84
CA LEU A 59 -8.71 7.74 14.82
C LEU A 59 -7.98 9.02 14.42
N ILE A 60 -6.76 9.24 14.95
CA ILE A 60 -5.93 10.38 14.56
C ILE A 60 -5.63 10.31 13.05
N ARG A 61 -5.12 9.18 12.57
CA ARG A 61 -4.81 8.99 11.13
C ARG A 61 -6.04 9.11 10.24
N PHE A 62 -7.21 8.69 10.73
CA PHE A 62 -8.49 8.87 10.05
C PHE A 62 -8.86 10.34 9.93
N GLY A 63 -8.78 11.10 11.03
CA GLY A 63 -9.04 12.54 11.04
C GLY A 63 -8.16 13.32 10.06
N PHE A 64 -6.91 12.88 9.86
CA PHE A 64 -5.96 13.49 8.92
C PHE A 64 -5.99 12.91 7.49
N GLY A 65 -6.87 11.96 7.18
CA GLY A 65 -6.93 11.34 5.84
C GLY A 65 -5.67 10.55 5.45
N VAL A 66 -4.89 10.10 6.44
CA VAL A 66 -3.75 9.18 6.26
C VAL A 66 -4.25 7.74 6.17
N VAL A 67 -5.33 7.43 6.89
CA VAL A 67 -6.07 6.17 6.82
C VAL A 67 -7.56 6.52 6.66
N GLY A 68 -8.34 5.63 6.07
CA GLY A 68 -9.76 5.85 5.82
C GLY A 68 -10.55 4.54 5.99
N THR A 69 -11.48 4.29 5.08
CA THR A 69 -12.46 3.19 5.17
C THR A 69 -11.87 1.79 4.99
N ARG A 70 -10.58 1.66 4.68
CA ARG A 70 -9.90 0.35 4.45
C ARG A 70 -10.61 -0.49 3.39
N ASN A 71 -11.00 0.15 2.30
CA ASN A 71 -11.73 -0.43 1.18
C ASN A 71 -10.83 -0.87 0.00
N GLY A 72 -9.51 -0.76 0.11
CA GLY A 72 -8.59 -1.06 -1.00
C GLY A 72 -8.37 0.08 -2.01
N LYS A 73 -8.88 1.29 -1.77
CA LYS A 73 -8.84 2.42 -2.73
C LYS A 73 -7.87 3.55 -2.36
N PHE A 74 -7.43 4.35 -3.33
CA PHE A 74 -6.69 5.56 -3.03
C PHE A 74 -7.60 6.65 -2.47
N TYR A 75 -7.14 7.34 -1.42
CA TYR A 75 -7.84 8.52 -0.92
C TYR A 75 -7.58 9.74 -1.83
N PRO A 76 -8.38 10.82 -1.71
CA PRO A 76 -8.08 12.10 -2.37
C PRO A 76 -6.62 12.56 -2.24
N SER A 77 -6.01 12.33 -1.07
CA SER A 77 -4.62 12.63 -0.76
C SER A 77 -3.59 11.75 -1.50
N GLY A 78 -4.00 10.76 -2.27
CA GLY A 78 -3.11 9.75 -2.88
C GLY A 78 -2.64 8.66 -1.90
N MET A 79 -2.99 8.76 -0.61
CA MET A 79 -2.65 7.73 0.37
C MET A 79 -3.39 6.41 0.05
N PRO A 80 -2.69 5.26 0.16
CA PRO A 80 -3.29 3.96 -0.11
C PRO A 80 -4.19 3.50 1.04
N SER A 81 -5.18 2.69 0.68
CA SER A 81 -6.05 1.97 1.59
C SER A 81 -5.89 0.49 1.30
N HIS A 82 -5.68 -0.32 2.32
CA HIS A 82 -5.67 -1.77 2.17
C HIS A 82 -7.03 -2.36 2.54
N PRO A 83 -7.47 -3.44 1.86
CA PRO A 83 -8.73 -4.10 2.17
C PRO A 83 -8.87 -4.46 3.66
N HIS A 84 -10.07 -4.25 4.21
CA HIS A 84 -10.37 -4.63 5.57
C HIS A 84 -10.45 -6.16 5.68
N LYS A 85 -10.16 -6.73 6.86
CA LYS A 85 -10.18 -8.18 7.10
C LYS A 85 -11.50 -8.89 6.73
N ASN A 86 -12.60 -8.12 6.73
CA ASN A 86 -13.97 -8.59 6.44
C ASN A 86 -14.48 -8.13 5.06
N GLN A 87 -13.64 -7.46 4.25
CA GLN A 87 -14.00 -7.08 2.89
C GLN A 87 -14.18 -8.33 2.05
N GLN A 88 -15.23 -8.36 1.23
CA GLN A 88 -15.48 -9.42 0.24
C GLN A 88 -14.58 -9.26 -0.98
N SER A 89 -14.46 -10.30 -1.81
CA SER A 89 -13.79 -10.20 -3.11
C SER A 89 -14.40 -9.08 -3.96
N GLY A 90 -13.57 -8.38 -4.73
CA GLY A 90 -14.03 -7.27 -5.55
C GLY A 90 -12.90 -6.38 -6.05
N TYR A 91 -13.27 -5.32 -6.77
CA TYR A 91 -12.30 -4.39 -7.32
C TYR A 91 -11.72 -3.46 -6.25
N ILE A 92 -10.40 -3.29 -6.32
CA ILE A 92 -9.60 -2.41 -5.48
C ILE A 92 -8.69 -1.57 -6.39
N GLU A 93 -7.96 -0.63 -5.80
CA GLU A 93 -7.03 0.25 -6.51
C GLU A 93 -5.58 0.09 -6.02
N CYS A 94 -5.36 -0.49 -4.84
CA CYS A 94 -4.03 -0.67 -4.27
C CYS A 94 -3.84 -2.11 -3.76
N LEU A 95 -2.85 -2.79 -4.34
CA LEU A 95 -2.36 -4.08 -3.87
C LEU A 95 -1.53 -3.92 -2.59
N SER A 96 -1.23 -5.06 -1.96
CA SER A 96 -0.20 -5.14 -0.92
C SER A 96 1.06 -5.77 -1.51
N GLY A 97 2.22 -5.16 -1.24
CA GLY A 97 3.52 -5.61 -1.78
C GLY A 97 3.85 -7.09 -1.58
N CYS A 98 3.44 -7.67 -0.46
CA CYS A 98 3.78 -9.07 -0.14
C CYS A 98 3.05 -10.12 -0.99
N CYS A 99 2.04 -9.72 -1.78
CA CYS A 99 1.22 -10.66 -2.53
C CYS A 99 0.55 -10.05 -3.76
N MET A 100 1.27 -10.05 -4.87
CA MET A 100 0.80 -9.44 -6.11
C MET A 100 0.92 -10.42 -7.27
N ALA A 101 -0.14 -10.60 -8.04
CA ALA A 101 -0.11 -11.34 -9.29
C ALA A 101 -0.51 -10.42 -10.44
N PHE A 102 0.19 -10.49 -11.56
CA PHE A 102 -0.02 -9.64 -12.72
C PHE A 102 -0.11 -10.48 -14.00
N ARG A 103 -0.92 -10.03 -14.96
CA ARG A 103 -0.72 -10.42 -16.36
C ARG A 103 0.59 -9.82 -16.85
N ARG A 104 1.36 -10.58 -17.63
CA ARG A 104 2.64 -10.11 -18.20
C ARG A 104 2.48 -8.81 -19.00
N GLU A 105 1.40 -8.67 -19.76
CA GLU A 105 1.10 -7.48 -20.60
C GLU A 105 0.98 -6.17 -19.81
N VAL A 106 0.69 -6.22 -18.50
CA VAL A 106 0.71 -5.01 -17.66
C VAL A 106 2.07 -4.33 -17.72
N PHE A 107 3.15 -5.11 -17.78
CA PHE A 107 4.52 -4.59 -17.80
C PHE A 107 4.96 -4.02 -19.16
N GLU A 108 4.10 -4.03 -20.17
CA GLU A 108 4.31 -3.28 -21.41
C GLU A 108 4.07 -1.77 -21.19
N LYS A 109 3.29 -1.41 -20.17
CA LYS A 109 2.90 -0.02 -19.84
C LYS A 109 3.28 0.41 -18.43
N ALA A 110 3.48 -0.54 -17.51
CA ALA A 110 3.86 -0.28 -16.13
C ALA A 110 5.25 -0.87 -15.83
N LYS A 111 5.98 -0.26 -14.90
CA LYS A 111 7.26 -0.79 -14.40
C LYS A 111 7.50 -0.38 -12.96
N PHE A 112 8.23 -1.19 -12.20
CA PHE A 112 8.69 -0.77 -10.88
C PHE A 112 9.61 0.46 -11.02
N ASP A 113 9.40 1.44 -10.15
CA ASP A 113 10.11 2.70 -10.19
C ASP A 113 11.42 2.61 -9.40
N GLU A 114 12.54 2.55 -10.11
CA GLU A 114 13.88 2.49 -9.52
C GLU A 114 14.27 3.76 -8.74
N ALA A 115 13.49 4.85 -8.86
CA ALA A 115 13.67 6.02 -8.00
C ALA A 115 13.26 5.74 -6.54
N LEU A 116 12.43 4.72 -6.29
CA LEU A 116 12.11 4.21 -4.96
C LEU A 116 13.27 3.34 -4.43
N ALA A 117 14.44 3.95 -4.23
CA ALA A 117 15.66 3.24 -3.87
C ALA A 117 15.64 2.68 -2.43
N ASN A 118 16.56 1.76 -2.16
CA ASN A 118 16.75 1.06 -0.87
C ASN A 118 15.62 0.09 -0.55
N TYR A 119 14.76 0.40 0.43
CA TYR A 119 13.69 -0.48 0.91
C TYR A 119 12.52 -0.58 -0.08
N GLY A 120 12.46 0.26 -1.11
CA GLY A 120 11.34 0.26 -2.06
C GLY A 120 10.07 0.95 -1.56
N LEU A 121 9.97 1.31 -0.28
CA LEU A 121 8.74 1.73 0.41
C LEU A 121 7.71 2.45 -0.48
N MET A 122 6.51 1.88 -0.59
CA MET A 122 5.40 2.31 -1.45
C MET A 122 5.56 1.94 -2.93
N GLU A 123 6.40 0.96 -3.24
CA GLU A 123 6.51 0.35 -4.57
C GLU A 123 5.19 -0.31 -5.02
N ASP A 124 4.47 -0.89 -4.06
CA ASP A 124 3.15 -1.49 -4.26
C ASP A 124 2.08 -0.45 -4.64
N VAL A 125 2.11 0.72 -3.99
CA VAL A 125 1.28 1.89 -4.32
C VAL A 125 1.54 2.35 -5.75
N ASP A 126 2.81 2.49 -6.12
CA ASP A 126 3.20 3.00 -7.43
C ASP A 126 2.82 2.03 -8.55
N ILE A 127 3.19 0.74 -8.42
CA ILE A 127 2.85 -0.26 -9.45
C ILE A 127 1.34 -0.47 -9.57
N SER A 128 0.59 -0.37 -8.46
CA SER A 128 -0.87 -0.43 -8.50
C SER A 128 -1.45 0.74 -9.27
N LYS A 129 -0.97 1.97 -9.01
CA LYS A 129 -1.43 3.16 -9.73
C LYS A 129 -1.07 3.11 -11.21
N GLN A 130 0.14 2.68 -11.56
CA GLN A 130 0.55 2.48 -12.95
C GLN A 130 -0.32 1.42 -13.66
N THR A 131 -0.70 0.35 -12.96
CA THR A 131 -1.60 -0.68 -13.52
C THR A 131 -2.97 -0.09 -13.87
N LEU A 132 -3.53 0.76 -13.02
CA LEU A 132 -4.79 1.45 -13.29
C LEU A 132 -4.66 2.44 -14.46
N ASP A 133 -3.57 3.22 -14.49
CA ASP A 133 -3.31 4.19 -15.56
C ASP A 133 -3.06 3.54 -16.91
N ALA A 134 -2.55 2.30 -16.92
CA ALA A 134 -2.41 1.48 -18.12
C ALA A 134 -3.75 0.98 -18.69
N GLY A 135 -4.86 1.21 -17.97
CA GLY A 135 -6.23 0.84 -18.35
C GLY A 135 -6.73 -0.47 -17.76
N TYR A 136 -5.98 -1.09 -16.85
CA TYR A 136 -6.35 -2.35 -16.22
C TYR A 136 -7.09 -2.14 -14.90
N LYS A 137 -7.86 -3.16 -14.49
CA LYS A 137 -8.48 -3.28 -13.17
C LYS A 137 -7.63 -4.14 -12.25
N ILE A 138 -7.75 -3.90 -10.95
CA ILE A 138 -7.13 -4.71 -9.91
C ILE A 138 -8.23 -5.41 -9.11
N TYR A 139 -8.09 -6.72 -8.90
CA TYR A 139 -9.06 -7.52 -8.18
C TYR A 139 -8.50 -8.07 -6.87
N TYR A 140 -9.29 -8.01 -5.81
CA TYR A 140 -8.98 -8.61 -4.52
C TYR A 140 -9.73 -9.94 -4.41
N GLN A 141 -9.01 -11.04 -4.20
CA GLN A 141 -9.58 -12.38 -4.10
C GLN A 141 -9.46 -12.94 -2.69
N THR A 142 -10.56 -12.95 -1.93
CA THR A 142 -10.53 -13.33 -0.51
C THR A 142 -10.29 -14.81 -0.26
N SER A 143 -10.52 -15.66 -1.26
CA SER A 143 -10.24 -17.10 -1.20
C SER A 143 -8.75 -17.42 -1.40
N ALA A 144 -7.99 -16.50 -2.00
CA ALA A 144 -6.53 -16.63 -2.11
C ALA A 144 -5.91 -16.07 -0.82
N THR A 145 -5.71 -16.93 0.18
CA THR A 145 -5.21 -16.52 1.49
C THR A 145 -3.75 -16.84 1.71
N LEU A 146 -3.05 -15.97 2.44
CA LEU A 146 -1.68 -16.21 2.90
C LEU A 146 -1.49 -15.65 4.31
N ILE A 147 -0.43 -16.09 4.99
CA ILE A 147 0.05 -15.49 6.22
C ILE A 147 1.35 -14.76 5.92
N HIS A 148 1.46 -13.51 6.35
CA HIS A 148 2.68 -12.72 6.27
C HIS A 148 3.37 -12.76 7.64
N ASN A 149 4.51 -13.45 7.73
CA ASN A 149 5.23 -13.70 8.98
C ASN A 149 6.20 -12.55 9.28
N GLU A 150 5.65 -11.33 9.38
CA GLU A 150 6.44 -10.11 9.54
C GLU A 150 7.46 -10.23 10.68
N SER A 151 8.75 -10.25 10.33
CA SER A 151 9.83 -10.20 11.30
C SER A 151 10.18 -8.76 11.69
N PRO A 152 10.53 -8.49 12.97
CA PRO A 152 11.15 -7.22 13.36
C PRO A 152 12.56 -7.04 12.77
N MET A 153 13.23 -8.13 12.36
CA MET A 153 14.58 -8.08 11.80
C MET A 153 14.56 -7.46 10.39
N ASN A 154 15.65 -6.78 10.00
CA ASN A 154 15.79 -6.08 8.72
C ASN A 154 14.78 -4.95 8.42
N ARG A 155 13.99 -4.51 9.41
CA ARG A 155 13.13 -3.33 9.26
C ARG A 155 13.95 -2.03 9.30
N LEU A 156 13.53 -1.05 8.49
CA LEU A 156 14.07 0.31 8.59
C LEU A 156 13.95 0.83 10.01
N LYS A 157 14.98 1.56 10.48
CA LYS A 157 14.89 2.28 11.75
C LYS A 157 13.72 3.27 11.68
N VAL A 158 12.99 3.44 12.78
CA VAL A 158 11.80 4.31 12.87
C VAL A 158 12.01 5.69 12.22
N GLN A 159 13.17 6.32 12.45
CA GLN A 159 13.50 7.61 11.84
C GLN A 159 13.62 7.52 10.30
N GLN A 160 14.31 6.51 9.78
CA GLN A 160 14.48 6.31 8.33
C GLN A 160 13.15 5.98 7.67
N TRP A 161 12.32 5.16 8.32
CA TRP A 161 10.98 4.82 7.83
C TRP A 161 10.08 6.05 7.76
N ALA A 162 10.06 6.88 8.81
CA ALA A 162 9.27 8.11 8.83
C ALA A 162 9.75 9.13 7.78
N GLU A 163 11.06 9.28 7.61
CA GLU A 163 11.64 10.13 6.57
C GLU A 163 11.26 9.65 5.16
N MET A 164 11.47 8.36 4.89
CA MET A 164 11.17 7.75 3.59
C MET A 164 9.67 7.78 3.28
N SER A 165 8.82 7.59 4.29
CA SER A 165 7.36 7.69 4.14
C SER A 165 6.94 9.06 3.62
N VAL A 166 7.54 10.14 4.13
CA VAL A 166 7.24 11.50 3.65
C VAL A 166 7.79 11.72 2.24
N VAL A 167 9.06 11.37 2.00
CA VAL A 167 9.72 11.63 0.72
C VAL A 167 9.06 10.85 -0.42
N ASN A 168 8.77 9.57 -0.20
CA ASN A 168 8.14 8.73 -1.21
C ASN A 168 6.66 9.10 -1.38
N TYR A 169 5.96 9.45 -0.30
CA TYR A 169 4.59 9.96 -0.41
C TYR A 169 4.51 11.24 -1.26
N ASP A 170 5.38 12.23 -1.02
CA ASP A 170 5.43 13.45 -1.82
C ASP A 170 5.76 13.15 -3.29
N TYR A 171 6.77 12.32 -3.52
CA TYR A 171 7.17 11.93 -4.87
C TYR A 171 6.01 11.27 -5.64
N LEU A 172 5.37 10.26 -5.04
CA LEU A 172 4.27 9.53 -5.66
C LEU A 172 3.01 10.40 -5.81
N PHE A 173 2.73 11.27 -4.83
CA PHE A 173 1.64 12.26 -4.95
C PHE A 173 1.85 13.14 -6.18
N ARG A 174 3.06 13.68 -6.34
CA ARG A 174 3.40 14.53 -7.47
C ARG A 174 3.37 13.78 -8.80
N LYS A 175 3.90 12.57 -8.84
CA LYS A 175 3.92 11.70 -10.02
C LYS A 175 2.52 11.39 -10.53
N SER A 176 1.60 11.05 -9.62
CA SER A 176 0.33 10.41 -10.00
C SER A 176 -0.92 11.27 -9.83
N TRP A 177 -0.88 12.33 -9.02
CA TRP A 177 -2.07 13.11 -8.65
C TRP A 177 -1.89 14.64 -8.69
N SER A 178 -0.69 15.17 -8.97
CA SER A 178 -0.44 16.63 -8.94
C SER A 178 -1.29 17.47 -9.90
N LYS A 179 -1.74 16.87 -11.01
CA LYS A 179 -2.56 17.55 -12.02
C LYS A 179 -3.95 17.95 -11.49
N ASP A 180 -4.44 17.26 -10.48
CA ASP A 180 -5.74 17.53 -9.86
C ASP A 180 -5.57 18.56 -8.73
N SER A 181 -5.71 19.85 -9.04
CA SER A 181 -5.46 20.94 -8.08
C SER A 181 -6.21 20.79 -6.75
N TRP A 182 -7.43 20.24 -6.78
CA TRP A 182 -8.26 20.02 -5.58
C TRP A 182 -7.67 19.00 -4.61
N ARG A 183 -6.84 18.06 -5.08
CA ARG A 183 -6.21 17.02 -4.24
C ARG A 183 -5.12 17.58 -3.33
N TRP A 184 -4.52 18.71 -3.69
CA TRP A 184 -3.45 19.33 -2.89
C TRP A 184 -3.90 19.67 -1.46
N LEU A 185 -5.16 20.06 -1.26
CA LEU A 185 -5.70 20.28 0.08
C LEU A 185 -5.61 19.01 0.93
N PHE A 186 -6.03 17.87 0.37
CA PHE A 186 -6.00 16.57 1.05
C PHE A 186 -4.57 16.06 1.24
N TYR A 187 -3.68 16.37 0.30
CA TYR A 187 -2.25 16.06 0.42
C TYR A 187 -1.62 16.77 1.62
N TYR A 188 -1.80 18.09 1.73
CA TYR A 188 -1.25 18.85 2.87
C TYR A 188 -1.86 18.41 4.20
N TRP A 189 -3.16 18.07 4.20
CA TRP A 189 -3.83 17.53 5.37
C TRP A 189 -3.25 16.18 5.82
N ALA A 190 -3.00 15.26 4.88
CA ALA A 190 -2.35 13.99 5.16
C ALA A 190 -0.88 14.15 5.60
N LEU A 191 -0.16 15.13 5.04
CA LEU A 191 1.21 15.45 5.42
C LEU A 191 1.29 15.92 6.88
N ILE A 192 0.35 16.75 7.34
CA ILE A 192 0.20 17.11 8.76
C ILE A 192 -0.10 15.86 9.57
N GLY A 193 -0.98 14.98 9.08
CA GLY A 193 -1.28 13.69 9.72
C GLY A 193 -0.06 12.81 9.95
N LEU A 194 0.91 12.79 9.03
CA LEU A 194 2.16 12.05 9.19
C LEU A 194 3.04 12.62 10.34
N PHE A 195 3.01 13.93 10.58
CA PHE A 195 3.61 14.51 11.79
C PHE A 195 2.84 14.09 13.03
N VAL A 196 1.52 14.24 13.01
CA VAL A 196 0.70 14.01 14.20
C VAL A 196 0.78 12.56 14.65
N ALA A 197 0.75 11.63 13.71
CA ALA A 197 0.86 10.20 13.99
C ALA A 197 2.19 9.81 14.65
N ASN A 198 3.25 10.62 14.49
CA ASN A 198 4.57 10.35 15.05
C ASN A 198 4.85 11.05 16.40
N PHE A 199 3.92 11.84 16.96
CA PHE A 199 4.16 12.58 18.22
C PHE A 199 4.62 11.72 19.40
N HIS A 200 4.23 10.45 19.42
CA HIS A 200 4.61 9.50 20.46
C HIS A 200 6.09 9.03 20.36
N SER A 201 6.82 9.40 19.31
CA SER A 201 8.18 8.94 19.02
C SER A 201 9.07 10.08 18.55
N LEU A 202 10.04 10.50 19.38
CA LEU A 202 11.03 11.53 19.01
C LEU A 202 11.81 11.16 17.74
N LYS A 203 12.15 9.87 17.58
CA LYS A 203 12.82 9.36 16.37
C LYS A 203 11.91 9.48 15.15
N GLY A 204 10.63 9.16 15.29
CA GLY A 204 9.61 9.32 14.23
C GLY A 204 9.44 10.78 13.84
N LEU A 205 9.25 11.68 14.81
CA LEU A 205 9.15 13.12 14.58
C LEU A 205 10.37 13.68 13.84
N LYS A 206 11.58 13.30 14.27
CA LYS A 206 12.82 13.70 13.60
C LYS A 206 12.86 13.23 12.15
N GLY A 207 12.44 12.00 11.89
CA GLY A 207 12.36 11.43 10.54
C GLY A 207 11.37 12.20 9.66
N THR A 208 10.15 12.40 10.14
CA THR A 208 9.12 13.17 9.42
C THR A 208 9.59 14.60 9.12
N PHE A 209 10.21 15.27 10.09
CA PHE A 209 10.75 16.62 9.92
C PHE A 209 11.84 16.67 8.85
N VAL A 210 12.79 15.74 8.87
CA VAL A 210 13.83 15.64 7.84
C VAL A 210 13.21 15.40 6.46
N GLY A 211 12.23 14.51 6.36
CA GLY A 211 11.52 14.25 5.11
C GLY A 211 10.82 15.49 4.57
N VAL A 212 10.10 16.22 5.42
CA VAL A 212 9.41 17.46 5.04
C VAL A 212 10.42 18.52 4.60
N LYS A 213 11.53 18.70 5.33
CA LYS A 213 12.59 19.62 4.91
C LYS A 213 13.09 19.28 3.51
N LYS A 214 13.34 18.00 3.20
CA LYS A 214 13.79 17.55 1.87
C LYS A 214 12.77 17.81 0.76
N VAL A 215 11.48 17.72 1.07
CA VAL A 215 10.39 17.95 0.12
C VAL A 215 10.28 19.44 -0.23
N PHE A 216 10.38 20.33 0.75
CA PHE A 216 10.20 21.78 0.55
C PHE A 216 11.51 22.56 0.29
N SER A 217 12.67 21.88 0.32
CA SER A 217 13.96 22.47 -0.04
C SER A 217 14.35 22.24 -1.51
N LYS A 218 13.48 21.61 -2.31
CA LYS A 218 13.63 21.43 -3.76
C LYS A 218 13.03 22.61 -4.48
#